data_AF-A0A1Y1XWZ4-F1
#
_entry.id   AF-A0A1Y1XWZ4-F1
#
_cell.length_a   1.000
_cell.length_b   1.000
_cell.length_c   1.000
_cell.angle_alpha   90.00
_cell.angle_beta   90.00
_cell.angle_gamma   90.00
#
_symmetry.space_group_name_H-M   'P 1'
#
loop_
_entity.id
_entity.type
_entity.pdbx_description
1 polymer ?
#
loop_
_entity_poly.entity_id
_entity_poly.type
_entity_poly.pdbx_seq_one_letter_code
_entity_poly.pdbx_strand_id
1 'polypeptide(L)'
;ADIFNNLHGAVGKTAIQKILTQLVEKEEIMGKVYGKQWVYCISQFETPSQGDLDNMDEIIEDLKQKLEQQKEKNKQLASVLSGLNNSLTNGEIEAKLSSLEDENKRYAERLANLREGGKQMSLEEKNKIDSEYDGNRKVWRARKRMFTDIFNTITEFMPGKPKDLLVSVCAYLA
;
A
#
# COMPACT_ATOMS: atom_id res chain seq x y z
N ALA A 1 -3.40 -42.19 31.27
CA ALA A 1 -3.56 -40.80 31.77
C ALA A 1 -4.23 -40.86 33.15
N ASP A 2 -3.87 -39.97 34.08
CA ASP A 2 -4.47 -39.92 35.43
C ASP A 2 -5.80 -39.16 35.38
N ILE A 3 -6.86 -39.78 35.91
CA ILE A 3 -8.22 -39.22 35.94
C ILE A 3 -8.24 -37.88 36.68
N PHE A 4 -7.43 -37.74 37.75
CA PHE A 4 -7.34 -36.49 38.51
C PHE A 4 -6.87 -35.30 37.66
N ASN A 5 -5.86 -35.51 36.81
CA ASN A 5 -5.33 -34.45 35.95
C ASN A 5 -6.28 -34.10 34.82
N ASN A 6 -7.04 -35.07 34.30
CA ASN A 6 -8.09 -34.84 33.29
C ASN A 6 -9.29 -34.06 33.85
N LEU A 7 -9.53 -34.14 35.15
CA LEU A 7 -10.56 -33.33 35.83
C LEU A 7 -10.05 -31.93 36.23
N HIS A 8 -8.83 -31.56 35.83
CA HIS A 8 -8.22 -30.24 36.06
C HIS A 8 -8.33 -29.75 37.52
N GLY A 9 -8.26 -30.67 38.50
CA GLY A 9 -8.34 -30.33 39.92
C GLY A 9 -9.72 -29.92 40.44
N ALA A 10 -10.78 -30.07 39.64
CA ALA A 10 -12.16 -29.74 40.04
C ALA A 10 -12.65 -30.58 41.23
N VAL A 11 -12.07 -31.76 41.44
CA VAL A 11 -12.40 -32.66 42.56
C VAL A 11 -11.10 -33.12 43.22
N GLY A 12 -11.06 -33.14 44.56
CA GLY A 12 -9.88 -33.58 45.30
C GLY A 12 -9.55 -35.06 45.05
N LYS A 13 -8.26 -35.40 45.02
CA LYS A 13 -7.75 -36.75 44.68
C LYS A 13 -8.40 -37.86 45.50
N THR A 14 -8.59 -37.63 46.80
CA THR A 14 -9.22 -38.57 47.74
C THR A 14 -10.72 -38.74 47.46
N ALA A 15 -11.40 -37.68 47.02
CA ALA A 15 -12.82 -37.73 46.68
C ALA A 15 -13.03 -38.47 45.35
N ILE A 16 -12.17 -38.25 44.35
CA ILE A 16 -12.19 -39.02 43.08
C ILE A 16 -12.03 -40.52 43.34
N GLN A 17 -11.08 -40.90 44.19
CA GLN A 17 -10.88 -42.31 44.50
C GLN A 17 -12.12 -42.92 45.18
N LYS A 18 -12.74 -42.22 46.12
CA LYS A 18 -13.99 -42.67 46.77
C LYS A 18 -15.14 -42.81 45.77
N ILE A 19 -15.32 -41.83 44.89
CA ILE A 19 -16.40 -41.85 43.88
C ILE A 19 -16.19 -43.01 42.89
N LEU A 20 -14.96 -43.21 42.41
CA LEU A 20 -14.65 -44.31 41.49
C LEU A 20 -14.85 -45.68 42.15
N THR A 21 -14.46 -45.85 43.41
CA THR A 21 -14.75 -47.09 44.15
C THR A 21 -16.25 -47.31 44.32
N GLN A 22 -17.03 -46.27 44.63
CA GLN A 22 -18.50 -46.37 44.70
C GLN A 22 -19.14 -46.73 43.34
N LEU A 23 -18.61 -46.21 42.23
CA LEU A 23 -19.09 -46.56 40.89
C LEU A 23 -18.74 -47.99 40.49
N VAL A 24 -17.61 -48.53 40.99
CA VAL A 24 -17.27 -49.95 40.85
C VAL A 24 -18.20 -50.83 41.69
N GLU A 25 -18.53 -50.42 42.91
CA GLU A 25 -19.49 -51.12 43.78
C GLU A 25 -20.90 -51.16 43.20
N LYS A 26 -21.28 -50.14 42.42
CA LYS A 26 -22.55 -50.07 41.69
C LYS A 26 -22.54 -50.80 40.34
N GLU A 27 -21.43 -51.45 39.98
CA GLU A 27 -21.22 -52.13 38.70
C GLU A 27 -21.37 -51.22 37.45
N GLU A 28 -21.34 -49.90 37.63
CA GLU A 28 -21.42 -48.93 36.52
C GLU A 28 -20.09 -48.84 35.76
N ILE A 29 -18.98 -49.10 36.46
CA ILE A 29 -17.63 -49.16 35.88
C ILE A 29 -16.87 -50.37 36.41
N MET A 30 -15.96 -50.90 35.61
CA MET A 30 -15.04 -51.95 36.03
C MET A 30 -13.78 -51.33 36.63
N GLY A 31 -13.40 -51.77 37.83
CA GLY A 31 -12.16 -51.37 38.50
C GLY A 31 -11.31 -52.57 38.83
N LYS A 32 -10.03 -52.55 38.46
CA LYS A 32 -9.08 -53.61 38.82
C LYS A 32 -7.78 -53.02 39.37
N VAL A 33 -7.28 -53.64 40.43
CA VAL A 33 -5.99 -53.28 41.03
C VAL A 33 -4.87 -53.98 40.26
N TYR A 34 -3.93 -53.19 39.76
CA TYR A 34 -2.69 -53.66 39.15
C TYR A 34 -1.51 -53.16 39.99
N GLY A 35 -0.93 -54.06 40.79
CA GLY A 35 0.14 -53.71 41.72
C GLY A 35 -0.37 -52.75 42.81
N LYS A 36 0.17 -51.52 42.83
CA LYS A 36 -0.24 -50.46 43.78
C LYS A 36 -1.25 -49.46 43.21
N GLN A 37 -1.67 -49.61 41.95
CA GLN A 37 -2.51 -48.65 41.24
C GLN A 37 -3.86 -49.27 40.83
N TRP A 38 -4.90 -48.45 40.83
CA TRP A 38 -6.21 -48.81 40.32
C TRP A 38 -6.34 -48.42 38.85
N VAL A 39 -6.92 -49.31 38.05
CA VAL A 39 -7.33 -49.05 36.68
C VAL A 39 -8.85 -49.15 36.62
N TYR A 40 -9.50 -48.07 36.22
CA TYR A 40 -10.94 -48.00 36.04
C TYR A 40 -11.26 -47.94 34.55
N CYS A 41 -12.26 -48.69 34.11
CA CYS A 41 -12.71 -48.76 32.73
C CYS A 41 -14.25 -48.82 32.73
N ILE A 42 -14.88 -48.09 31.81
CA ILE A 42 -16.33 -48.18 31.64
C ILE A 42 -16.63 -49.48 30.90
N SER A 43 -17.65 -50.23 31.33
CA SER A 43 -18.09 -51.41 30.60
C SER A 43 -18.52 -50.99 29.19
N GLN A 44 -17.91 -51.56 28.16
CA GLN A 44 -18.25 -51.22 26.78
C GLN A 44 -19.70 -51.62 26.50
N PHE A 45 -20.41 -50.77 25.76
CA PHE A 45 -21.82 -50.95 25.37
C PHE A 45 -22.05 -52.26 24.60
N GLU A 46 -23.32 -52.61 24.41
CA GLU A 46 -23.76 -53.69 23.50
C GLU A 46 -22.98 -53.62 22.19
N THR A 47 -22.42 -54.77 21.80
CA THR A 47 -21.69 -54.90 20.54
C THR A 47 -22.69 -54.68 19.40
N PRO A 48 -22.53 -53.63 18.57
CA PRO A 48 -23.45 -53.36 17.48
C PRO A 48 -23.53 -54.55 16.53
N SER A 49 -24.70 -54.77 15.93
CA SER A 49 -24.81 -55.79 14.88
C SER A 49 -24.04 -55.36 13.63
N GLN A 50 -23.71 -56.29 12.73
CA GLN A 50 -23.05 -55.94 11.46
C GLN A 50 -23.86 -54.91 10.65
N GLY A 51 -25.19 -55.02 10.65
CA GLY A 51 -26.04 -54.05 9.95
C GLY A 51 -26.03 -52.65 10.59
N ASP A 52 -25.85 -52.56 11.91
CA ASP A 52 -25.69 -51.26 12.59
C ASP A 52 -24.34 -50.63 12.26
N LEU A 53 -23.28 -51.44 12.17
CA LEU A 53 -21.95 -50.98 11.76
C LEU A 53 -21.97 -50.46 10.31
N ASP A 54 -22.57 -51.20 9.39
CA ASP A 54 -22.69 -50.80 7.98
C ASP A 54 -23.48 -49.48 7.85
N ASN A 55 -24.60 -49.34 8.58
CA ASN A 55 -25.38 -48.09 8.61
C ASN A 55 -24.58 -46.91 9.21
N MET A 56 -23.79 -47.15 10.27
CA MET A 56 -22.94 -46.13 10.86
C MET A 56 -21.85 -45.67 9.88
N ASP A 57 -21.25 -46.60 9.14
CA ASP A 57 -20.24 -46.28 8.12
C ASP A 57 -20.84 -45.45 6.98
N GLU A 58 -22.05 -45.77 6.52
CA GLU A 58 -22.77 -44.95 5.53
C GLU A 58 -23.04 -43.53 6.04
N ILE A 59 -23.50 -43.38 7.29
CA ILE A 59 -23.74 -42.07 7.90
C ILE A 59 -22.43 -41.29 8.04
N ILE A 60 -21.34 -41.94 8.44
CA ILE A 60 -20.02 -41.32 8.56
C ILE A 60 -19.57 -40.80 7.19
N GLU A 61 -19.73 -41.58 6.13
CA GLU A 61 -19.32 -41.20 4.78
C GLU A 61 -20.15 -40.03 4.24
N ASP A 62 -21.47 -40.05 4.44
CA ASP A 62 -22.38 -38.95 4.10
C ASP A 62 -22.03 -37.66 4.86
N LEU A 63 -21.78 -37.76 6.18
CA LEU A 63 -21.39 -36.62 6.99
C LEU A 63 -20.02 -36.06 6.59
N LYS A 64 -19.06 -36.92 6.24
CA LYS A 64 -17.75 -36.49 5.71
C LYS A 64 -17.91 -35.72 4.39
N GLN A 65 -18.72 -36.23 3.46
CA GLN A 65 -18.98 -35.53 2.20
C GLN A 65 -19.67 -34.17 2.43
N LYS A 66 -20.69 -34.12 3.29
CA LYS A 66 -21.37 -32.87 3.65
C LYS A 66 -20.43 -31.87 4.29
N LEU A 67 -19.56 -32.33 5.21
CA LEU A 67 -18.55 -31.49 5.85
C LEU A 67 -17.61 -30.88 4.81
N GLU A 68 -17.11 -31.68 3.87
CA GLU A 68 -16.18 -31.20 2.85
C GLU A 68 -16.83 -30.22 1.88
N GLN A 69 -18.07 -30.48 1.46
CA GLN A 69 -18.85 -29.51 0.66
C GLN A 69 -19.04 -28.18 1.40
N GLN A 70 -19.38 -28.21 2.68
CA GLN A 70 -19.59 -26.99 3.45
C GLN A 70 -18.30 -26.21 3.69
N LYS A 71 -17.18 -26.92 3.93
CA LYS A 71 -15.84 -26.29 4.02
C LYS A 71 -15.47 -25.57 2.73
N GLU A 72 -15.67 -26.22 1.58
CA GLU A 72 -15.35 -25.62 0.29
C GLU A 72 -16.26 -24.42 -0.02
N LYS A 73 -17.56 -24.51 0.25
CA LYS A 73 -18.49 -23.37 0.13
C LYS A 73 -18.08 -22.20 1.03
N ASN A 74 -17.70 -22.46 2.27
CA ASN A 74 -17.26 -21.43 3.20
C ASN A 74 -15.98 -20.76 2.70
N LYS A 75 -14.99 -21.54 2.22
CA LYS A 75 -13.77 -21.01 1.62
C LYS A 75 -14.05 -20.11 0.41
N GLN A 76 -14.96 -20.52 -0.48
CA GLN A 76 -15.37 -19.71 -1.63
C GLN A 76 -16.04 -18.40 -1.21
N LEU A 77 -17.00 -18.46 -0.29
CA LEU A 77 -17.67 -17.26 0.24
C LEU A 77 -16.71 -16.32 0.95
N ALA A 78 -15.78 -16.85 1.75
CA ALA A 78 -14.74 -16.06 2.42
C ALA A 78 -13.83 -15.36 1.39
N SER A 79 -13.48 -16.04 0.30
CA SER A 79 -12.69 -15.42 -0.79
C SER A 79 -13.47 -14.31 -1.49
N VAL A 80 -14.76 -14.51 -1.78
CA VAL A 80 -15.61 -13.48 -2.39
C VAL A 80 -15.75 -12.28 -1.46
N LEU A 81 -16.02 -12.53 -0.18
CA LEU A 81 -16.14 -11.49 0.83
C LEU A 81 -14.84 -10.70 0.99
N SER A 82 -13.69 -11.37 1.02
CA SER A 82 -12.39 -10.70 1.03
C SER A 82 -12.17 -9.86 -0.22
N GLY A 83 -12.53 -10.36 -1.40
CA GLY A 83 -12.46 -9.60 -2.65
C GLY A 83 -13.32 -8.34 -2.62
N LEU A 84 -14.56 -8.45 -2.14
CA LEU A 84 -15.48 -7.32 -2.01
C LEU A 84 -15.01 -6.30 -0.97
N ASN A 85 -14.54 -6.74 0.20
CA ASN A 85 -14.03 -5.83 1.24
C ASN A 85 -12.75 -5.10 0.83
N ASN A 86 -11.94 -5.71 -0.04
CA ASN A 86 -10.73 -5.08 -0.58
C ASN A 86 -11.00 -4.22 -1.81
N SER A 87 -12.25 -4.18 -2.28
CA SER A 87 -12.69 -3.30 -3.37
C SER A 87 -13.29 -2.02 -2.80
N LEU A 88 -13.18 -0.92 -3.55
CA LEU A 88 -13.85 0.32 -3.19
C LEU A 88 -15.36 0.10 -3.22
N THR A 89 -16.05 0.57 -2.20
CA THR A 89 -17.52 0.61 -2.20
C THR A 89 -18.02 1.54 -3.30
N ASN A 90 -19.26 1.34 -3.77
CA ASN A 90 -19.84 2.19 -4.81
C ASN A 90 -19.78 3.69 -4.43
N GLY A 91 -20.03 4.02 -3.16
CA GLY A 91 -19.94 5.41 -2.68
C GLY A 91 -18.50 5.98 -2.70
N GLU A 92 -17.49 5.16 -2.38
CA GLU A 92 -16.09 5.57 -2.51
C GLU A 92 -15.65 5.71 -3.98
N ILE A 93 -16.17 4.85 -4.86
CA ILE A 93 -15.96 4.96 -6.31
C ILE A 93 -16.54 6.27 -6.82
N GLU A 94 -17.80 6.59 -6.47
CA GLU A 94 -18.46 7.85 -6.85
C GLU A 94 -17.70 9.08 -6.35
N ALA A 95 -17.26 9.09 -5.08
CA ALA A 95 -16.47 10.17 -4.52
C ALA A 95 -15.13 10.34 -5.26
N LYS A 96 -14.44 9.23 -5.55
CA LYS A 96 -13.17 9.25 -6.28
C LYS A 96 -13.35 9.71 -7.73
N LEU A 97 -14.45 9.31 -8.37
CA LEU A 97 -14.78 9.72 -9.72
C LEU A 97 -15.02 11.23 -9.78
N SER A 98 -15.84 11.77 -8.87
CA SER A 98 -16.07 13.22 -8.75
C SER A 98 -14.77 13.98 -8.52
N SER A 99 -13.89 13.50 -7.63
CA SER A 99 -12.58 14.14 -7.39
C SER A 99 -11.71 14.16 -8.65
N LEU A 100 -11.66 13.06 -9.40
CA LEU A 100 -10.85 12.96 -10.62
C LEU A 100 -11.41 13.82 -11.75
N GLU A 101 -12.73 13.95 -11.85
CA GLU A 101 -13.39 14.84 -12.81
C GLU A 101 -13.05 16.32 -12.53
N ASP A 102 -13.08 16.73 -11.26
CA ASP A 102 -12.69 18.07 -10.84
C ASP A 102 -11.20 18.36 -11.12
N GLU A 103 -10.32 17.41 -10.83
CA GLU A 103 -8.89 17.52 -11.16
C GLU A 103 -8.65 17.64 -12.66
N ASN A 104 -9.30 16.80 -13.46
CA ASN A 104 -9.21 16.87 -14.92
C ASN A 104 -9.67 18.22 -15.45
N LYS A 105 -10.78 18.74 -14.92
CA LYS A 105 -11.27 20.07 -15.29
C LYS A 105 -10.25 21.16 -14.97
N ARG A 106 -9.68 21.15 -13.76
CA ARG A 106 -8.62 22.09 -13.36
C ARG A 106 -7.38 21.99 -14.25
N TYR A 107 -6.94 20.79 -14.59
CA TYR A 107 -5.79 20.60 -15.48
C TYR A 107 -6.09 21.06 -16.90
N ALA A 108 -7.30 20.81 -17.42
CA ALA A 108 -7.72 21.28 -18.72
C ALA A 108 -7.75 22.83 -18.79
N GLU A 109 -8.31 23.49 -17.78
CA GLU A 109 -8.32 24.96 -17.67
C GLU A 109 -6.89 25.52 -17.59
N ARG A 110 -6.03 24.93 -16.75
CA ARG A 110 -4.62 25.34 -16.65
C ARG A 110 -3.90 25.17 -17.99
N LEU A 111 -4.15 24.09 -18.70
CA LEU A 111 -3.53 23.79 -19.98
C LEU A 111 -4.04 24.73 -21.09
N ALA A 112 -5.32 25.08 -21.08
CA ALA A 112 -5.88 26.10 -21.97
C ALA A 112 -5.21 27.47 -21.75
N ASN A 113 -5.11 27.91 -20.49
CA ASN A 113 -4.43 29.17 -20.14
C ASN A 113 -2.96 29.18 -20.57
N LEU A 114 -2.24 28.06 -20.41
CA LEU A 114 -0.85 27.93 -20.85
C LEU A 114 -0.69 27.92 -22.38
N ARG A 115 -1.72 27.49 -23.12
CA ARG A 115 -1.74 27.52 -24.59
C ARG A 115 -2.10 28.91 -25.13
N GLU A 116 -3.05 29.60 -24.50
CA GLU A 116 -3.46 30.94 -24.90
C GLU A 116 -2.46 32.03 -24.47
N GLY A 117 -1.79 31.84 -23.33
CA GLY A 117 -0.95 32.83 -22.65
C GLY A 117 0.37 33.21 -23.31
N GLY A 118 0.73 32.68 -24.48
CA GLY A 118 1.81 33.23 -25.29
C GLY A 118 2.73 32.21 -25.96
N LYS A 119 3.37 32.69 -27.03
CA LYS A 119 4.25 31.97 -27.95
C LYS A 119 5.12 30.94 -27.20
N GLN A 120 4.81 29.67 -27.36
CA GLN A 120 5.64 28.58 -26.86
C GLN A 120 6.95 28.58 -27.64
N MET A 121 7.94 29.29 -27.12
CA MET A 121 9.29 29.28 -27.66
C MET A 121 9.94 27.95 -27.25
N SER A 122 10.48 27.22 -28.23
CA SER A 122 11.20 25.99 -27.90
C SER A 122 12.48 26.31 -27.12
N LEU A 123 12.99 25.34 -26.37
CA LEU A 123 14.28 25.50 -25.68
C LEU A 123 15.41 25.82 -26.66
N GLU A 124 15.33 25.30 -27.88
CA GLU A 124 16.29 25.53 -28.96
C GLU A 124 16.22 26.98 -29.48
N GLU A 125 15.02 27.50 -29.73
CA GLU A 125 14.80 28.88 -30.13
C GLU A 125 15.28 29.86 -29.06
N LYS A 126 15.02 29.55 -27.78
CA LYS A 126 15.52 30.33 -26.64
C LYS A 126 17.04 30.38 -26.63
N ASN A 127 17.68 29.21 -26.70
CA ASN A 127 19.14 29.11 -26.66
C ASN A 127 19.80 29.84 -27.84
N LYS A 128 19.17 29.80 -29.02
CA LYS A 128 19.64 30.56 -30.18
C LYS A 128 19.57 32.07 -29.94
N ILE A 129 18.45 32.57 -29.44
CA ILE A 129 18.28 34.00 -29.13
C ILE A 129 19.30 34.44 -28.06
N ASP A 130 19.48 33.65 -27.00
CA ASP A 130 20.46 33.95 -25.94
C ASP A 130 21.89 34.00 -26.50
N SER A 131 22.24 33.06 -27.39
CA SER A 131 23.55 33.02 -28.05
C SER A 131 23.79 34.22 -28.96
N GLU A 132 22.79 34.59 -29.77
CA GLU A 132 22.84 35.76 -30.65
C GLU A 132 22.95 37.07 -29.83
N TYR A 133 22.18 37.18 -28.75
CA TYR A 133 22.24 38.32 -27.83
C TYR A 133 23.65 38.45 -27.22
N ASP A 134 24.22 37.36 -26.70
CA ASP A 134 25.56 37.37 -26.12
C ASP A 134 26.64 37.69 -27.16
N GLY A 135 26.52 37.16 -28.38
CA GLY A 135 27.41 37.48 -29.50
C GLY A 135 27.38 38.97 -29.84
N ASN A 136 26.18 39.52 -30.05
CA ASN A 136 25.97 40.93 -30.38
C ASN A 136 26.47 41.85 -29.25
N ARG A 137 26.22 41.47 -27.99
CA ARG A 137 26.70 42.21 -26.82
C ARG A 137 28.22 42.22 -26.70
N LYS A 138 28.90 41.12 -27.03
CA LYS A 138 30.37 41.07 -27.08
C LYS A 138 30.92 42.02 -28.13
N VAL A 139 30.35 42.01 -29.35
CA VAL A 139 30.74 42.90 -30.44
C VAL A 139 30.53 44.37 -30.06
N TRP A 140 29.36 44.70 -29.50
CA TRP A 140 29.07 46.06 -29.05
C TRP A 140 30.06 46.55 -27.98
N ARG A 141 30.38 45.71 -26.98
CA ARG A 141 31.39 46.03 -25.95
C ARG A 141 32.78 46.22 -26.52
N ALA A 142 33.17 45.42 -27.51
CA ALA A 142 34.46 45.57 -28.18
C ALA A 142 34.53 46.87 -28.97
N ARG A 143 33.50 47.17 -29.78
CA ARG A 143 33.38 48.43 -30.53
C ARG A 143 33.41 49.65 -29.63
N LYS A 144 32.66 49.62 -28.51
CA LYS A 144 32.66 50.70 -27.52
C LYS A 144 34.05 50.93 -26.93
N ARG A 145 34.77 49.86 -26.55
CA ARG A 145 36.15 49.96 -26.04
C ARG A 145 37.09 50.57 -27.07
N MET A 146 37.11 50.04 -28.30
CA MET A 146 37.94 50.58 -29.38
C MET A 146 37.67 52.06 -29.64
N PHE A 147 36.39 52.46 -29.67
CA PHE A 147 36.03 53.87 -29.80
C PHE A 147 36.55 54.70 -28.62
N THR A 148 36.33 54.24 -27.38
CA THR A 148 36.81 54.95 -26.18
C THR A 148 38.32 55.10 -26.17
N ASP A 149 39.07 54.06 -26.55
CA ASP A 149 40.53 54.10 -26.59
C ASP A 149 41.01 55.13 -27.62
N ILE A 150 40.51 55.07 -28.85
CA ILE A 150 40.83 56.04 -29.91
C ILE A 150 40.45 57.47 -29.49
N PHE A 151 39.25 57.63 -28.93
CA PHE A 151 38.74 58.92 -28.50
C PHE A 151 39.63 59.53 -27.39
N ASN A 152 40.05 58.73 -26.43
CA ASN A 152 40.94 59.16 -25.35
C ASN A 152 42.30 59.56 -25.90
N THR A 153 42.89 58.78 -26.81
CA THR A 153 44.18 59.11 -27.45
C THR A 153 44.12 60.43 -28.23
N ILE A 154 43.03 60.68 -28.97
CA ILE A 154 42.86 61.94 -29.71
C ILE A 154 42.68 63.14 -28.76
N THR A 155 42.00 62.92 -27.63
CA THR A 155 41.64 64.00 -26.70
C THR A 155 42.68 64.25 -25.60
N GLU A 156 43.71 63.41 -25.49
CA GLU A 156 44.76 63.48 -24.46
C GLU A 156 45.50 64.82 -24.43
N PHE A 157 45.73 65.42 -25.60
CA PHE A 157 46.47 66.68 -25.75
C PHE A 157 45.60 67.84 -26.28
N MET A 158 44.28 67.68 -26.28
CA MET A 158 43.35 68.68 -26.82
C MET A 158 43.05 69.79 -25.79
N PRO A 159 43.09 71.09 -26.16
CA PRO A 159 42.63 72.15 -25.29
C PRO A 159 41.09 72.16 -25.22
N GLY A 160 40.53 71.71 -24.10
CA GLY A 160 39.07 71.70 -23.88
C GLY A 160 38.61 70.49 -23.06
N LYS A 161 37.29 70.36 -22.84
CA LYS A 161 36.71 69.19 -22.16
C LYS A 161 36.36 68.10 -23.19
N PRO A 162 36.95 66.89 -23.12
CA PRO A 162 36.66 65.81 -24.08
C PRO A 162 35.17 65.44 -24.20
N LYS A 163 34.39 65.65 -23.14
CA LYS A 163 32.93 65.38 -23.15
C LYS A 163 32.16 66.23 -24.17
N ASP A 164 32.59 67.46 -24.43
CA ASP A 164 31.89 68.37 -25.34
C ASP A 164 32.06 67.90 -26.80
N LEU A 165 33.24 67.38 -27.13
CA LEU A 165 33.51 66.73 -28.41
C LEU A 165 32.68 65.45 -28.56
N LEU A 166 32.57 64.63 -27.52
CA LEU A 166 31.80 63.40 -27.55
C LEU A 166 30.31 63.66 -27.87
N VAL A 167 29.72 64.67 -27.24
CA VAL A 167 28.33 65.08 -27.48
C VAL A 167 28.14 65.51 -28.95
N SER A 168 29.08 66.28 -29.51
CA SER A 168 29.02 66.67 -30.91
C SER A 168 29.12 65.47 -31.86
N VAL A 169 30.07 64.56 -31.63
CA VAL A 169 30.27 63.36 -32.47
C VAL A 169 29.06 62.43 -32.41
N CYS A 170 28.48 62.22 -31.22
CA CYS A 170 27.26 61.42 -31.07
C CYS A 170 26.05 62.05 -31.76
N ALA A 171 25.94 63.38 -31.80
CA ALA A 171 24.86 64.07 -32.50
C ALA A 171 24.96 63.98 -34.04
N TYR A 172 26.17 63.78 -34.60
CA TYR A 172 26.36 63.58 -36.05
C TYR A 172 26.17 62.12 -36.52
N LEU A 173 26.16 61.15 -35.59
CA LEU A 173 26.05 59.71 -35.89
C LEU A 173 24.66 59.11 -35.60
N ALA A 174 23.74 59.89 -35.03
CA ALA A 174 22.34 59.54 -34.83
C ALA A 174 21.52 59.96 -36.06
#